data_AF-A0A939KTG6-F1
#
_entry.id   AF-A0A939KTG6-F1
#
_cell.length_a   1.000
_cell.length_b   1.000
_cell.length_c   1.000
_cell.angle_alpha   90.00
_cell.angle_beta   90.00
_cell.angle_gamma   90.00
#
_symmetry.space_group_name_H-M   'P 1'
#
loop_
_entity.id
_entity.type
_entity.pdbx_description
1 polymer ?
#
loop_
_entity_poly.entity_id
_entity_poly.type
_entity_poly.pdbx_seq_one_letter_code
_entity_poly.pdbx_strand_id
1 'polypeptide(L)' 'MTPLLREVGAPGPRDYEIKARSRLTELTSLQEIEYIDFLPILNDAENSESLYRDRIRLSPAGNQMVSQTICYAIRRFG' A
#
# COMPACT_ATOMS: atom_id res chain seq x y z
N MET A 1 -3.94 0.63 2.61
CA MET A 1 -4.52 0.83 1.25
C MET A 1 -3.51 0.36 0.22
N THR A 2 -3.93 -0.31 -0.86
CA THR A 2 -3.04 -0.69 -1.97
C THR A 2 -3.04 0.38 -3.06
N PRO A 3 -1.88 0.95 -3.47
CA PRO A 3 -1.78 1.94 -4.54
C PRO A 3 -2.13 1.36 -5.92
N LEU A 4 -2.47 2.24 -6.84
CA LEU A 4 -2.48 1.96 -8.27
C LEU A 4 -1.04 1.83 -8.78
N LEU A 5 -0.82 1.06 -9.84
CA LEU A 5 0.53 0.86 -10.37
C LEU A 5 1.23 2.18 -10.73
N ARG A 6 0.49 3.17 -11.25
CA ARG A 6 1.06 4.48 -11.62
C ARG A 6 1.54 5.32 -10.42
N GLU A 7 1.07 5.02 -9.22
CA GLU A 7 1.48 5.72 -8.01
C GLU A 7 2.83 5.19 -7.49
N VAL A 8 3.25 4.01 -7.97
CA VAL A 8 4.50 3.35 -7.59
C VAL A 8 5.63 3.85 -8.48
N GLY A 9 6.77 4.18 -7.87
CA GLY A 9 7.93 4.75 -8.55
C GLY A 9 7.73 6.21 -8.94
N ALA A 10 8.42 6.64 -10.00
CA ALA A 10 8.27 7.97 -10.57
C ALA A 10 7.19 7.96 -11.67
N PRO A 11 6.31 8.97 -11.75
CA PRO A 11 6.33 10.25 -11.02
C PRO A 11 5.70 10.18 -9.61
N GLY A 12 5.12 9.04 -9.22
CA GLY A 12 4.46 8.87 -7.93
C GLY A 12 3.00 9.33 -7.93
N PRO A 13 2.38 9.45 -6.73
CA PRO A 13 1.00 9.88 -6.60
C PRO A 13 0.79 11.34 -7.03
N ARG A 14 -0.39 11.63 -7.56
CA ARG A 14 -0.82 13.00 -7.89
C ARG A 14 -1.23 13.76 -6.62
N ASP A 15 -1.28 15.09 -6.69
CA ASP A 15 -1.63 15.95 -5.55
C ASP A 15 -2.93 15.55 -4.83
N TYR A 16 -3.96 15.16 -5.59
CA TYR A 16 -5.23 14.74 -5.00
C TYR A 16 -5.15 13.35 -4.34
N GLU A 17 -4.27 12.47 -4.81
CA GLU A 17 -4.00 11.17 -4.19
C GLU A 17 -3.21 11.35 -2.89
N ILE A 18 -2.22 12.26 -2.88
CA ILE A 18 -1.48 12.65 -1.67
C ILE A 18 -2.44 13.21 -0.62
N LYS A 19 -3.34 14.12 -1.03
CA LYS A 19 -4.35 14.69 -0.12
C LYS A 19 -5.32 13.64 0.42
N ALA A 20 -5.75 12.69 -0.41
CA ALA A 20 -6.62 11.60 0.02
C ALA A 20 -5.91 10.67 1.03
N ARG A 21 -4.65 10.33 0.77
CA ARG A 21 -3.80 9.55 1.70
C ARG A 21 -3.64 10.26 3.04
N SER A 22 -3.30 11.54 3.03
CA SER A 22 -3.15 12.33 4.27
C SER A 22 -4.41 12.32 5.12
N ARG A 23 -5.60 12.48 4.51
CA ARG A 23 -6.89 12.42 5.22
C ARG A 23 -7.16 11.04 5.82
N LEU A 24 -6.82 9.99 5.07
CA LEU A 24 -7.00 8.61 5.56
C LEU A 24 -6.07 8.32 6.73
N THR A 25 -4.79 8.73 6.64
CA THR A 25 -3.81 8.59 7.72
C THR A 25 -4.22 9.36 8.97
N GLU A 26 -4.71 10.60 8.81
CA GLU A 26 -5.23 11.41 9.91
C GLU A 26 -6.41 10.72 10.59
N LEU A 27 -7.39 10.25 9.80
CA LEU A 27 -8.55 9.53 10.33
C LEU A 27 -8.14 8.27 11.11
N THR A 28 -7.26 7.45 10.54
CA THR A 28 -6.84 6.20 11.19
C THR A 28 -6.06 6.48 12.47
N SER A 29 -5.24 7.53 12.49
CA SER A 29 -4.54 7.97 13.71
C SER A 29 -5.51 8.44 14.78
N LEU A 30 -6.51 9.25 14.43
CA LEU A 30 -7.50 9.79 15.38
C LEU A 30 -8.39 8.70 16.00
N GLN A 31 -8.61 7.61 15.28
CA GLN A 31 -9.48 6.51 15.69
C GLN A 31 -8.70 5.33 16.26
N GLU A 32 -7.37 5.47 16.46
CA GLU A 32 -6.50 4.39 16.94
C GLU A 32 -6.60 3.11 16.07
N ILE A 33 -6.81 3.29 14.76
CA ILE A 33 -6.88 2.20 13.79
C ILE A 33 -5.47 1.98 13.24
N GLU A 34 -4.95 0.77 13.42
CA GLU A 34 -3.71 0.36 12.77
C GLU A 34 -3.88 0.42 11.25
N TYR A 35 -3.10 1.28 10.59
CA TYR A 35 -3.19 1.52 9.16
C TYR A 35 -1.89 1.20 8.44
N ILE A 36 -1.98 0.25 7.51
CA ILE A 36 -0.86 -0.13 6.64
C ILE A 36 -1.00 0.60 5.30
N ASP A 37 -0.10 1.55 5.05
CA ASP A 37 0.08 2.12 3.70
C ASP A 37 1.03 1.23 2.89
N PHE A 38 0.53 0.63 1.81
CA PHE A 38 1.34 -0.23 0.94
C PHE A 38 2.13 0.55 -0.11
N LEU A 39 1.93 1.85 -0.27
CA LEU A 39 2.71 2.64 -1.21
C LEU A 39 4.22 2.60 -0.93
N PRO A 40 4.71 2.91 0.28
CA PRO A 40 6.15 2.78 0.56
C PRO A 40 6.65 1.34 0.40
N ILE A 41 5.85 0.33 0.76
CA ILE A 41 6.23 -1.09 0.66
C ILE A 41 6.41 -1.50 -0.81
N LEU A 42 5.51 -1.08 -1.69
CA LEU A 42 5.59 -1.39 -3.12
C LEU A 42 6.63 -0.55 -3.85
N ASN A 43 6.95 0.65 -3.36
CA ASN A 43 8.07 1.44 -3.87
C ASN A 43 9.43 0.81 -3.56
N ASP A 44 9.54 0.12 -2.43
CA ASP A 44 10.77 -0.56 -1.99
C ASP A 44 10.94 -1.95 -2.61
N ALA A 45 9.87 -2.53 -3.17
CA ALA A 45 9.90 -3.85 -3.78
C ALA A 45 10.69 -3.84 -5.11
N GLU A 46 11.66 -4.75 -5.22
CA GLU A 46 12.32 -5.04 -6.49
C GLU A 46 11.28 -5.50 -7.53
N ASN A 47 11.30 -4.87 -8.71
CA ASN A 47 10.38 -5.15 -9.81
C ASN A 47 8.90 -5.07 -9.40
N SER A 48 8.52 -3.92 -8.83
CA SER A 48 7.16 -3.65 -8.36
C SER A 48 6.07 -3.85 -9.43
N GLU A 49 6.37 -3.66 -10.72
CA GLU A 49 5.46 -3.95 -11.83
C GLU A 49 4.98 -5.40 -11.87
N SER A 50 5.85 -6.37 -11.52
CA SER A 50 5.51 -7.80 -11.49
C SER A 50 4.48 -8.18 -10.41
N LEU A 51 4.30 -7.31 -9.41
CA LEU A 51 3.32 -7.48 -8.35
C LEU A 51 1.91 -7.07 -8.78
N TYR A 52 1.78 -6.53 -9.99
CA TYR A 52 0.53 -6.14 -10.60
C TYR A 52 0.17 -7.07 -11.76
N ARG A 53 -1.12 -7.40 -11.86
CA ARG A 53 -1.69 -8.04 -13.04
C ARG A 53 -2.05 -7.00 -14.10
N ASP A 54 -2.54 -5.85 -13.64
CA ASP A 54 -2.82 -4.67 -14.45
C ASP A 54 -2.67 -3.40 -13.59
N ARG A 55 -3.09 -2.25 -14.10
CA ARG A 55 -2.88 -0.95 -13.44
C ARG A 55 -3.56 -0.79 -12.07
N ILE A 56 -4.49 -1.68 -11.71
CA ILE A 56 -5.31 -1.58 -10.49
C ILE A 56 -5.21 -2.85 -9.63
N ARG A 57 -5.17 -4.03 -10.26
CA ARG A 57 -5.24 -5.33 -9.57
C ARG A 57 -3.85 -5.93 -9.39
N LEU A 58 -3.58 -6.40 -8.18
CA LEU A 58 -2.36 -7.15 -7.86
C LEU A 58 -2.33 -8.52 -8.55
N SER A 59 -1.13 -9.00 -8.83
CA SER A 59 -0.86 -10.37 -9.26
C SER A 59 -1.01 -11.32 -8.06
N PRO A 60 -1.01 -12.66 -8.26
CA PRO A 60 -0.98 -13.61 -7.15
C PRO A 60 0.21 -13.37 -6.20
N ALA A 61 1.38 -13.02 -6.73
CA ALA A 61 2.55 -12.67 -5.93
C ALA A 61 2.32 -11.38 -5.12
N GLY A 62 1.71 -10.35 -5.72
CA GLY A 62 1.31 -9.14 -5.00
C GLY A 62 0.31 -9.42 -3.86
N ASN A 63 -0.69 -10.26 -4.09
CA ASN A 63 -1.64 -10.67 -3.04
C ASN A 63 -0.95 -11.44 -1.91
N GLN A 64 0.04 -12.29 -2.23
CA GLN A 64 0.81 -13.00 -1.23
C GLN A 64 1.62 -12.05 -0.36
N MET A 65 2.29 -11.05 -0.96
CA MET A 65 3.00 -10.00 -0.22
C MET A 65 2.04 -9.29 0.75
N VAL A 66 0.90 -8.80 0.26
CA VAL A 66 -0.11 -8.12 1.10
C VAL A 66 -0.54 -8.99 2.27
N SER A 67 -0.83 -10.27 2.00
CA SER A 67 -1.26 -11.22 3.04
C SER A 67 -0.16 -11.42 4.10
N GLN A 68 1.10 -11.52 3.68
CA GLN A 68 2.23 -11.67 4.60
C GLN A 68 2.43 -10.41 5.45
N THR A 69 2.34 -9.22 4.86
CA THR A 69 2.43 -7.94 5.59
C THR A 69 1.33 -7.82 6.65
N ILE A 70 0.09 -8.16 6.30
CA ILE A 70 -1.04 -8.14 7.26
C ILE A 70 -0.82 -9.17 8.37
N CYS A 71 -0.42 -10.40 8.04
CA CYS A 71 -0.10 -11.42 9.03
C CYS A 71 1.01 -10.97 9.99
N TYR A 72 2.06 -10.32 9.47
CA TYR A 72 3.14 -9.77 10.29
C TYR A 72 2.62 -8.67 11.23
N ALA A 73 1.82 -7.73 10.70
CA ALA A 73 1.23 -6.67 11.50
C ALA A 73 0.36 -7.22 12.64
N ILE A 74 -0.52 -8.19 12.37
CA ILE A 74 -1.38 -8.80 13.40
C ILE A 74 -0.55 -9.49 14.48
N ARG A 75 0.51 -10.23 14.11
CA ARG A 75 1.38 -10.93 15.09
C ARG A 75 2.12 -9.98 16.02
N ARG A 76 2.36 -8.74 15.62
CA ARG A 76 2.99 -7.72 16.48
C ARG A 76 2.11 -7.33 17.67
N PHE A 77 0.80 -7.60 17.61
CA PHE A 77 -0.17 -7.31 18.66
C PHE A 77 -0.55 -8.52 19.52
N GLY A 78 -0.08 -9.72 19.17
CA GLY A 78 -0.40 -10.96 19.88
C GLY A 78 0.70 -11.49 20.77
#